data_AF-A0A969XMD4-F1
#
_entry.id   AF-A0A969XMD4-F1
#
_cell.length_a   1.000
_cell.length_b   1.000
_cell.length_c   1.000
_cell.angle_alpha   90.00
_cell.angle_beta   90.00
_cell.angle_gamma   90.00
#
_symmetry.space_group_name_H-M   'P 1'
#
loop_
_entity.id
_entity.type
_entity.pdbx_description
1 polymer ?
#
loop_
_entity_poly.entity_id
_entity_poly.type
_entity_poly.pdbx_seq_one_letter_code
_entity_poly.pdbx_strand_id
1 'polypeptide(L)'
;DLDETLGVWVLDLETMSAQRAIAERGAAAALVGWTPDGESIAIYHSDGEESAHFYVVRPDGGGLRILPVHSQARLLGWLPREAAAPSERVEVDPWQARFSSTLGDAQAMANMAAAYVAEHPDVDDALLSEALGVYLSEAGWEPGATVPGVLHLGDGVYAAQLPSLSLYLLSEGQAQQIARSDVLLDGRRDGERIGLIYGVDSATVLQPAYVLLQRQEGGAWATAWTPQGRRDWIATDGEIAFAGEGLAELTVTGSSFGLDYGADSLFAECHECPHRRLQGTWRPTEDGYQRDTALAEDAALDDVLWEMSARTPYAVLHEALRRLVRGGAVDELLADGGLRAALEGLQPAGAGARFVPVEEAEESVTFLDARDSARYRAQARDGRLVALEALAD
;
A
#
# COMPACT_ATOMS: atom_id res chain seq x y z
N ASP A 1 40.54 83.27 5.17
CA ASP A 1 39.54 82.96 4.15
C ASP A 1 38.90 81.63 4.55
N LEU A 2 37.63 81.61 4.96
CA LEU A 2 36.97 80.38 5.45
C LEU A 2 36.59 79.44 4.30
N ASP A 3 36.79 79.89 3.06
CA ASP A 3 36.47 79.15 1.84
C ASP A 3 37.48 78.05 1.51
N GLU A 4 38.71 78.16 2.03
CA GLU A 4 39.75 77.16 1.81
C GLU A 4 39.70 75.98 2.80
N THR A 5 38.90 76.08 3.87
CA THR A 5 38.92 75.10 4.98
C THR A 5 37.74 74.14 5.02
N LEU A 6 36.64 74.42 4.31
CA LEU A 6 35.41 73.60 4.33
C LEU A 6 35.43 72.51 3.26
N GLY A 7 35.33 71.24 3.65
CA GLY A 7 35.25 70.12 2.71
C GLY A 7 35.41 68.76 3.39
N VAL A 8 35.44 67.69 2.60
CA VAL A 8 35.77 66.35 3.09
C VAL A 8 37.29 66.18 3.04
N TRP A 9 37.86 65.84 4.19
CA TRP A 9 39.28 65.60 4.36
C TRP A 9 39.52 64.13 4.66
N VAL A 10 40.55 63.57 4.04
CA VAL A 10 41.05 62.23 4.33
C VAL A 10 42.34 62.40 5.13
N LEU A 11 42.33 61.86 6.34
CA LEU A 11 43.50 61.79 7.21
C LEU A 11 44.15 60.43 7.04
N ASP A 12 45.40 60.44 6.59
CA ASP A 12 46.26 59.27 6.63
C ASP A 12 46.79 59.11 8.06
N LEU A 13 46.46 58.00 8.70
CA LEU A 13 46.78 57.75 10.11
C LEU A 13 48.23 57.29 10.35
N GLU A 14 48.92 56.81 9.31
CA GLU A 14 50.31 56.37 9.41
C GLU A 14 51.26 57.57 9.34
N THR A 15 50.99 58.48 8.40
CA THR A 15 51.79 59.68 8.14
C THR A 15 51.29 60.91 8.89
N MET A 16 50.10 60.83 9.50
CA MET A 16 49.38 61.95 10.12
C MET A 16 49.18 63.13 9.16
N SER A 17 49.12 62.85 7.85
CA SER A 17 48.91 63.85 6.81
C SER A 17 47.44 63.94 6.42
N ALA A 18 46.93 65.17 6.30
CA ALA A 18 45.56 65.42 5.85
C ALA A 18 45.57 65.96 4.43
N GLN A 19 44.81 65.32 3.55
CA GLN A 19 44.55 65.79 2.20
C GLN A 19 43.08 66.09 2.00
N ARG A 20 42.78 67.18 1.29
CA ARG A 20 41.41 67.55 0.96
C ARG A 20 40.97 66.70 -0.22
N ALA A 21 40.12 65.70 0.04
CA ALA A 21 39.58 64.86 -1.00
C ALA A 21 38.56 65.64 -1.86
N ILE A 22 37.86 66.62 -1.27
CA ILE A 22 36.77 67.35 -1.96
C ILE A 22 36.77 68.82 -1.61
N ALA A 23 36.77 69.64 -2.66
CA ALA A 23 36.74 71.10 -2.56
C ALA A 23 35.32 71.71 -2.60
N GLU A 24 34.29 70.91 -2.93
CA GLU A 24 32.96 71.43 -3.22
C GLU A 24 32.16 71.95 -2.02
N ARG A 25 31.41 73.02 -2.28
CA ARG A 25 30.39 73.60 -1.42
C ARG A 25 29.05 72.91 -1.69
N GLY A 26 28.49 72.25 -0.68
CA GLY A 26 27.08 71.91 -0.62
C GLY A 26 26.63 72.05 0.82
N ALA A 27 25.59 72.85 1.09
CA ALA A 27 25.13 73.13 2.45
C ALA A 27 24.68 71.86 3.21
N ALA A 28 24.49 70.74 2.50
CA ALA A 28 24.09 69.45 3.05
C ALA A 28 24.90 68.26 2.47
N ALA A 29 26.13 68.48 1.99
CA ALA A 29 26.96 67.37 1.53
C ALA A 29 27.38 66.48 2.72
N ALA A 30 27.17 65.16 2.60
CA ALA A 30 27.42 64.20 3.68
C ALA A 30 28.24 63.00 3.19
N LEU A 31 29.23 62.61 3.99
CA LEU A 31 29.96 61.37 3.81
C LEU A 31 29.03 60.18 4.09
N VAL A 32 28.88 59.28 3.13
CA VAL A 32 28.08 58.06 3.31
C VAL A 32 28.95 56.91 3.78
N GLY A 33 30.16 56.77 3.23
CA GLY A 33 31.15 55.79 3.67
C GLY A 33 32.16 55.40 2.60
N TRP A 34 33.17 54.64 3.01
CA TRP A 34 34.17 54.04 2.12
C TRP A 34 33.62 52.81 1.42
N THR A 35 33.97 52.59 0.15
CA THR A 35 33.74 51.29 -0.51
C THR A 35 34.46 50.17 0.25
N PRO A 36 33.98 48.92 0.22
CA PRO A 36 34.58 47.82 0.99
C PRO A 36 36.03 47.51 0.63
N ASP A 37 36.42 47.81 -0.61
CA ASP A 37 37.80 47.70 -1.12
C ASP A 37 38.70 48.87 -0.68
N GLY A 38 38.14 49.91 -0.06
CA GLY A 38 38.87 51.10 0.37
C GLY A 38 39.31 52.02 -0.77
N GLU A 39 38.94 51.73 -2.03
CA GLU A 39 39.44 52.48 -3.18
C GLU A 39 38.69 53.80 -3.43
N SER A 40 37.48 53.95 -2.88
CA SER A 40 36.62 55.10 -3.15
C SER A 40 35.75 55.47 -1.95
N ILE A 41 35.28 56.72 -1.97
CA ILE A 41 34.44 57.31 -0.95
C ILE A 41 33.09 57.66 -1.59
N ALA A 42 32.00 57.15 -1.02
CA ALA A 42 30.64 57.44 -1.45
C ALA A 42 30.07 58.64 -0.67
N ILE A 43 29.46 59.56 -1.42
CA ILE A 43 29.07 60.87 -0.92
C ILE A 43 27.70 61.24 -1.44
N TYR A 44 26.94 61.87 -0.57
CA TYR A 44 25.69 62.51 -0.90
C TYR A 44 25.93 64.00 -1.09
N HIS A 45 25.62 64.51 -2.28
CA HIS A 45 25.58 65.94 -2.58
C HIS A 45 24.15 66.46 -2.50
N SER A 46 23.95 67.66 -1.97
CA SER A 46 22.69 68.41 -2.13
C SER A 46 22.95 69.92 -2.08
N ASP A 47 22.50 70.63 -3.11
CA ASP A 47 22.38 72.10 -3.16
C ASP A 47 20.91 72.58 -3.17
N GLY A 48 19.98 71.64 -2.98
CA GLY A 48 18.52 71.77 -3.04
C GLY A 48 17.87 70.38 -3.23
N GLU A 49 16.54 70.27 -3.14
CA GLU A 49 15.84 68.97 -3.31
C GLU A 49 15.96 68.42 -4.75
N GLU A 50 16.06 69.28 -5.76
CA GLU A 50 16.09 68.89 -7.18
C GLU A 50 17.50 68.55 -7.71
N SER A 51 18.55 68.80 -6.93
CA SER A 51 19.97 68.61 -7.33
C SER A 51 20.70 67.54 -6.52
N ALA A 52 19.98 66.87 -5.61
CA ALA A 52 20.56 65.85 -4.77
C ALA A 52 21.03 64.64 -5.59
N HIS A 53 22.22 64.14 -5.32
CA HIS A 53 22.73 62.94 -5.98
C HIS A 53 23.82 62.26 -5.16
N PHE A 54 24.03 60.98 -5.44
CA PHE A 54 25.14 60.23 -4.87
C PHE A 54 26.25 60.11 -5.90
N TYR A 55 27.49 60.24 -5.46
CA TYR A 55 28.65 59.99 -6.29
C TYR A 55 29.74 59.27 -5.49
N VAL A 56 30.65 58.64 -6.22
CA VAL A 56 31.89 58.09 -5.66
C VAL A 56 33.08 58.87 -6.19
N VAL A 57 34.08 59.03 -5.35
CA VAL A 57 35.34 59.70 -5.70
C VAL A 57 36.50 58.97 -5.03
N ARG A 58 37.67 58.98 -5.67
CA ARG A 58 38.88 58.45 -5.04
C ARG A 58 39.37 59.39 -3.92
N PRO A 59 40.15 58.90 -2.96
CA PRO A 59 40.65 59.72 -1.84
C PRO A 59 41.52 60.90 -2.26
N ASP A 60 42.15 60.82 -3.43
CA ASP A 60 42.95 61.89 -4.05
C ASP A 60 42.09 62.97 -4.74
N GLY A 61 40.76 62.86 -4.68
CA GLY A 61 39.80 63.75 -5.34
C GLY A 61 39.58 63.45 -6.83
N GLY A 62 40.26 62.45 -7.38
CA GLY A 62 40.14 62.06 -8.79
C GLY A 62 39.04 61.03 -9.04
N GLY A 63 38.65 60.89 -10.31
CA GLY A 63 37.77 59.78 -10.75
C GLY A 63 36.32 59.88 -10.25
N LEU A 64 35.82 61.10 -10.07
CA LEU A 64 34.43 61.34 -9.66
C LEU A 64 33.45 60.66 -10.63
N ARG A 65 32.53 59.87 -10.08
CA ARG A 65 31.47 59.19 -10.82
C ARG A 65 30.15 59.29 -10.09
N ILE A 66 29.15 59.90 -10.72
CA ILE A 66 27.76 59.91 -10.22
C ILE A 66 27.20 58.49 -10.26
N LEU A 67 26.60 58.06 -9.16
CA LEU A 67 25.94 56.76 -9.06
C LEU A 67 24.55 56.84 -9.69
N PRO A 68 24.13 55.82 -10.47
CA PRO A 68 22.81 55.78 -11.11
C PRO A 68 21.72 55.37 -10.10
N VAL A 69 21.63 56.08 -8.98
CA VAL A 69 20.64 55.87 -7.92
C VAL A 69 19.76 57.10 -7.80
N HIS A 70 18.50 56.90 -7.42
CA HIS A 70 17.57 58.00 -7.23
C HIS A 70 18.04 58.92 -6.10
N SER A 71 17.90 60.23 -6.28
CA SER A 71 18.35 61.26 -5.32
C SER A 71 17.74 61.11 -3.93
N GLN A 72 16.49 60.63 -3.87
CA GLN A 72 15.76 60.34 -2.62
C GLN A 72 16.05 58.95 -2.03
N ALA A 73 16.92 58.15 -2.64
CA ALA A 73 17.29 56.84 -2.09
C ALA A 73 18.07 57.02 -0.77
N ARG A 74 17.90 56.07 0.15
CA ARG A 74 18.71 55.99 1.37
C ARG A 74 19.73 54.87 1.19
N LEU A 75 21.03 55.19 1.22
CA LEU A 75 22.06 54.17 1.26
C LEU A 75 22.13 53.57 2.66
N LEU A 76 21.89 52.26 2.78
CA LEU A 76 21.89 51.55 4.06
C LEU A 76 23.27 50.99 4.45
N GLY A 77 24.19 50.87 3.50
CA GLY A 77 25.53 50.35 3.71
C GLY A 77 25.99 49.46 2.56
N TRP A 78 27.17 48.87 2.71
CA TRP A 78 27.71 47.92 1.74
C TRP A 78 27.32 46.50 2.10
N LEU A 79 26.86 45.74 1.11
CA LEU A 79 26.74 44.30 1.24
C LEU A 79 28.13 43.68 1.03
N PRO A 80 28.69 42.96 2.02
CA PRO A 80 29.94 42.25 1.81
C PRO A 80 29.73 41.23 0.70
N ARG A 81 30.54 41.33 -0.35
CA ARG A 81 30.61 40.33 -1.40
C ARG A 81 31.61 39.24 -0.98
N GLU A 82 31.53 38.80 0.28
CA GLU A 82 32.10 37.51 0.64
C GLU A 82 31.41 36.50 -0.27
N ALA A 83 32.24 35.72 -0.98
CA ALA A 83 31.84 34.77 -1.98
C ALA A 83 30.51 34.14 -1.58
N ALA A 84 29.52 34.20 -2.45
CA ALA A 84 28.38 33.31 -2.33
C ALA A 84 28.98 31.93 -2.07
N ALA A 85 28.99 31.47 -0.81
CA ALA A 85 29.02 30.06 -0.53
C ALA A 85 27.96 29.52 -1.49
N PRO A 86 28.29 28.57 -2.39
CA PRO A 86 27.27 28.02 -3.26
C PRO A 86 26.16 27.61 -2.29
N SER A 87 25.07 28.38 -2.27
CA SER A 87 23.90 28.01 -1.48
C SER A 87 23.64 26.61 -1.98
N GLU A 88 23.69 25.61 -1.09
CA GLU A 88 23.29 24.26 -1.46
C GLU A 88 22.02 24.43 -2.28
N ARG A 89 22.07 23.93 -3.51
CA ARG A 89 20.97 24.09 -4.44
C ARG A 89 19.78 23.52 -3.69
N VAL A 90 18.84 24.38 -3.31
CA VAL A 90 17.59 23.91 -2.72
C VAL A 90 16.89 23.21 -3.87
N GLU A 91 17.09 21.89 -3.95
CA GLU A 91 16.29 21.04 -4.80
C GLU A 91 14.90 21.04 -4.16
N VAL A 92 14.07 21.94 -4.67
CA VAL A 92 12.66 21.98 -4.28
C VAL A 92 12.05 20.72 -4.87
N ASP A 93 11.75 19.76 -4.02
CA ASP A 93 10.97 18.60 -4.40
C ASP A 93 9.55 19.08 -4.78
N PRO A 94 9.17 19.04 -6.07
CA PRO A 94 7.87 19.51 -6.50
C PRO A 94 6.74 18.57 -6.02
N TRP A 95 7.05 17.33 -5.65
CA TRP A 95 6.05 16.34 -5.28
C TRP A 95 5.44 16.58 -3.92
N GLN A 96 6.23 17.07 -2.96
CA GLN A 96 5.73 17.35 -1.62
C GLN A 96 4.51 18.29 -1.65
N ALA A 97 4.62 19.45 -2.32
CA ALA A 97 3.53 20.40 -2.46
C ALA A 97 2.34 19.84 -3.26
N ARG A 98 2.63 19.01 -4.29
CA ARG A 98 1.60 18.36 -5.10
C ARG A 98 0.78 17.37 -4.27
N PHE A 99 1.41 16.50 -3.49
CA PHE A 99 0.71 15.56 -2.61
C PHE A 99 -0.07 16.28 -1.51
N SER A 100 0.49 17.32 -0.87
CA SER A 100 -0.24 18.12 0.13
C SER A 100 -1.53 18.74 -0.42
N SER A 101 -1.57 19.07 -1.71
CA SER A 101 -2.77 19.63 -2.37
C SER A 101 -3.93 18.64 -2.54
N THR A 102 -3.68 17.35 -2.34
CA THR A 102 -4.68 16.28 -2.55
C THR A 102 -5.48 15.94 -1.29
N LEU A 103 -5.07 16.46 -0.12
CA LEU A 103 -5.65 16.07 1.17
C LEU A 103 -7.18 16.22 1.18
N GLY A 104 -7.87 15.13 1.53
CA GLY A 104 -9.33 15.07 1.56
C GLY A 104 -9.99 14.65 0.23
N ASP A 105 -9.23 14.48 -0.84
CA ASP A 105 -9.70 13.94 -2.13
C ASP A 105 -8.92 12.67 -2.50
N ALA A 106 -9.53 11.51 -2.24
CA ALA A 106 -8.90 10.21 -2.45
C ALA A 106 -8.59 9.94 -3.94
N GLN A 107 -9.42 10.43 -4.85
CA GLN A 107 -9.20 10.24 -6.30
C GLN A 107 -8.07 11.15 -6.80
N ALA A 108 -8.00 12.40 -6.32
CA ALA A 108 -6.88 13.30 -6.63
C ALA A 108 -5.55 12.74 -6.09
N MET A 109 -5.56 12.19 -4.87
CA MET A 109 -4.42 11.51 -4.27
C MET A 109 -3.97 10.30 -5.10
N ALA A 110 -4.91 9.45 -5.52
CA ALA A 110 -4.59 8.29 -6.33
C ALA A 110 -4.02 8.70 -7.70
N ASN A 111 -4.60 9.72 -8.34
CA ASN A 111 -4.05 10.26 -9.58
C ASN A 111 -2.65 10.87 -9.40
N MET A 112 -2.37 11.48 -8.25
CA MET A 112 -1.03 11.99 -7.92
C MET A 112 -0.02 10.85 -7.77
N ALA A 113 -0.40 9.76 -7.10
CA ALA A 113 0.41 8.56 -7.01
C ALA A 113 0.66 7.94 -8.40
N ALA A 114 -0.36 7.88 -9.26
CA ALA A 114 -0.20 7.41 -10.64
C ALA A 114 0.77 8.27 -11.45
N ALA A 115 0.68 9.60 -11.32
CA ALA A 115 1.62 10.52 -11.97
C ALA A 115 3.05 10.34 -11.47
N TYR A 116 3.24 10.17 -10.15
CA TYR A 116 4.54 9.91 -9.55
C TYR A 116 5.17 8.62 -10.11
N VAL A 117 4.43 7.52 -10.08
CA VAL A 117 4.90 6.22 -10.59
C VAL A 117 5.21 6.29 -12.09
N ALA A 118 4.36 6.96 -12.88
CA ALA A 118 4.58 7.11 -14.32
C ALA A 118 5.85 7.93 -14.67
N GLU A 119 6.25 8.88 -13.83
CA GLU A 119 7.50 9.65 -13.99
C GLU A 119 8.76 8.87 -13.52
N HIS A 120 8.59 7.72 -12.85
CA HIS A 120 9.66 6.91 -12.28
C HIS A 120 9.59 5.42 -12.71
N PRO A 121 9.54 5.11 -14.02
CA PRO A 121 9.34 3.73 -14.50
C PRO A 121 10.51 2.77 -14.20
N ASP A 122 11.71 3.31 -13.96
CA ASP A 122 12.92 2.53 -13.69
C ASP A 122 13.19 2.31 -12.19
N VAL A 123 12.32 2.82 -11.31
CA VAL A 123 12.43 2.66 -9.86
C VAL A 123 11.70 1.38 -9.44
N ASP A 124 12.31 0.60 -8.54
CA ASP A 124 11.69 -0.63 -8.07
C ASP A 124 10.45 -0.37 -7.18
N ASP A 125 9.56 -1.36 -7.17
CA ASP A 125 8.28 -1.31 -6.48
C ASP A 125 8.39 -0.99 -4.98
N ALA A 126 9.45 -1.46 -4.30
CA ALA A 126 9.64 -1.23 -2.88
C ALA A 126 10.05 0.22 -2.62
N LEU A 127 10.96 0.78 -3.42
CA LEU A 127 11.33 2.20 -3.34
C LEU A 127 10.17 3.12 -3.74
N LEU A 128 9.37 2.76 -4.75
CA LEU A 128 8.15 3.49 -5.10
C LEU A 128 7.16 3.50 -3.93
N SER A 129 6.96 2.35 -3.29
CA SER A 129 6.07 2.20 -2.13
C SER A 129 6.53 3.05 -0.95
N GLU A 130 7.83 3.02 -0.64
CA GLU A 130 8.44 3.83 0.42
C GLU A 130 8.27 5.33 0.14
N ALA A 131 8.59 5.77 -1.07
CA ALA A 131 8.47 7.17 -1.46
C ALA A 131 7.03 7.69 -1.37
N LEU A 132 6.06 6.91 -1.90
CA LEU A 132 4.65 7.25 -1.75
C LEU A 132 4.22 7.29 -0.28
N GLY A 133 4.70 6.34 0.54
CA GLY A 133 4.46 6.31 1.98
C GLY A 133 4.89 7.61 2.67
N VAL A 134 6.09 8.10 2.35
CA VAL A 134 6.63 9.38 2.87
C VAL A 134 5.76 10.55 2.41
N TYR A 135 5.52 10.70 1.11
CA TYR A 135 4.74 11.84 0.59
C TYR A 135 3.32 11.90 1.13
N LEU A 136 2.66 10.75 1.24
CA LEU A 136 1.30 10.67 1.75
C LEU A 136 1.26 11.01 3.24
N SER A 137 2.22 10.51 4.03
CA SER A 137 2.33 10.83 5.45
C SER A 137 2.59 12.33 5.68
N GLU A 138 3.53 12.93 4.95
CA GLU A 138 3.83 14.36 5.05
C GLU A 138 2.68 15.25 4.56
N ALA A 139 1.90 14.78 3.57
CA ALA A 139 0.68 15.44 3.13
C ALA A 139 -0.47 15.38 4.14
N GLY A 140 -0.32 14.63 5.23
CA GLY A 140 -1.34 14.46 6.27
C GLY A 140 -2.38 13.38 5.98
N TRP A 141 -2.10 12.48 5.03
CA TRP A 141 -2.90 11.27 4.89
C TRP A 141 -2.56 10.30 6.01
N GLU A 142 -3.56 9.99 6.84
CA GLU A 142 -3.41 8.98 7.89
C GLU A 142 -3.15 7.62 7.24
N PRO A 143 -2.05 6.92 7.59
CA PRO A 143 -1.89 5.54 7.20
C PRO A 143 -3.05 4.76 7.83
N GLY A 144 -3.81 4.03 7.02
CA GLY A 144 -4.88 3.16 7.51
C GLY A 144 -4.30 1.97 8.29
N ALA A 145 -5.00 0.83 8.26
CA ALA A 145 -4.45 -0.43 8.79
C ALA A 145 -3.14 -0.87 8.11
N THR A 146 -2.82 -0.28 6.95
CA THR A 146 -1.74 -0.70 6.07
C THR A 146 -0.97 0.45 5.44
N VAL A 147 0.34 0.21 5.25
CA VAL A 147 1.26 1.10 4.53
C VAL A 147 0.91 1.13 3.04
N PRO A 148 1.04 2.28 2.36
CA PRO A 148 0.92 2.34 0.91
C PRO A 148 1.86 1.35 0.22
N GLY A 149 1.37 0.70 -0.85
CA GLY A 149 2.11 -0.32 -1.59
C GLY A 149 1.83 -0.24 -3.07
N VAL A 150 2.84 -0.50 -3.88
CA VAL A 150 2.78 -0.56 -5.35
C VAL A 150 3.33 -1.89 -5.82
N LEU A 151 2.69 -2.46 -6.83
CA LEU A 151 3.10 -3.69 -7.49
C LEU A 151 3.08 -3.48 -9.00
N HIS A 152 4.23 -3.62 -9.66
CA HIS A 152 4.34 -3.52 -11.10
C HIS A 152 3.79 -4.77 -11.80
N LEU A 153 2.85 -4.55 -12.73
CA LEU A 153 2.18 -5.61 -13.47
C LEU A 153 2.66 -5.72 -14.93
N GLY A 154 3.58 -4.85 -15.38
CA GLY A 154 4.08 -4.80 -16.76
C GLY A 154 3.42 -3.72 -17.62
N ASP A 155 4.12 -3.32 -18.69
CA ASP A 155 3.82 -2.20 -19.62
C ASP A 155 3.33 -0.91 -18.93
N GLY A 156 3.95 -0.53 -17.81
CA GLY A 156 3.61 0.71 -17.10
C GLY A 156 2.27 0.67 -16.38
N VAL A 157 1.71 -0.52 -16.14
CA VAL A 157 0.54 -0.74 -15.30
C VAL A 157 0.98 -1.22 -13.93
N TYR A 158 0.44 -0.63 -12.88
CA TYR A 158 0.72 -0.97 -11.50
C TYR A 158 -0.58 -1.19 -10.73
N ALA A 159 -0.60 -2.15 -9.82
CA ALA A 159 -1.60 -2.20 -8.75
C ALA A 159 -1.08 -1.39 -7.56
N ALA A 160 -1.94 -0.60 -6.93
CA ALA A 160 -1.56 0.23 -5.81
C ALA A 160 -2.61 0.21 -4.70
N GLN A 161 -2.11 0.01 -3.49
CA GLN A 161 -2.84 0.16 -2.25
C GLN A 161 -2.49 1.52 -1.67
N LEU A 162 -3.50 2.38 -1.52
CA LEU A 162 -3.33 3.77 -1.09
C LEU A 162 -4.25 4.11 0.09
N PRO A 163 -3.99 5.22 0.83
CA PRO A 163 -4.82 5.66 1.95
C PRO A 163 -6.25 6.00 1.53
N SER A 164 -7.17 5.03 1.57
CA SER A 164 -8.62 5.21 1.38
C SER A 164 -9.40 3.88 1.48
N LEU A 165 -8.76 2.83 2.01
CA LEU A 165 -9.29 1.45 1.98
C LEU A 165 -9.68 1.04 0.55
N SER A 166 -8.85 1.44 -0.42
CA SER A 166 -9.14 1.26 -1.84
C SER A 166 -7.91 0.79 -2.59
N LEU A 167 -8.14 -0.16 -3.48
CA LEU A 167 -7.16 -0.69 -4.42
C LEU A 167 -7.35 0.01 -5.77
N TYR A 168 -6.25 0.47 -6.34
CA TYR A 168 -6.21 1.19 -7.60
C TYR A 168 -5.35 0.45 -8.63
N LEU A 169 -5.72 0.57 -9.90
CA LEU A 169 -4.78 0.40 -11.00
C LEU A 169 -4.24 1.76 -11.41
N LEU A 170 -2.92 1.89 -11.46
CA LEU A 170 -2.21 3.07 -11.94
C LEU A 170 -1.72 2.77 -13.36
N SER A 171 -2.09 3.62 -14.32
CA SER A 171 -1.68 3.49 -15.71
C SER A 171 -1.72 4.86 -16.38
N GLU A 172 -0.72 5.18 -17.18
CA GLU A 172 -0.67 6.44 -17.95
C GLU A 172 -0.88 7.72 -17.09
N GLY A 173 -0.40 7.70 -15.83
CA GLY A 173 -0.55 8.83 -14.91
C GLY A 173 -1.99 9.03 -14.39
N GLN A 174 -2.87 8.05 -14.55
CA GLN A 174 -4.23 8.04 -14.01
C GLN A 174 -4.43 6.85 -13.08
N ALA A 175 -5.26 7.04 -12.05
CA ALA A 175 -5.65 5.97 -11.14
C ALA A 175 -7.11 5.59 -11.35
N GLN A 176 -7.36 4.29 -11.49
CA GLN A 176 -8.68 3.72 -11.53
C GLN A 176 -8.93 2.89 -10.28
N GLN A 177 -9.96 3.23 -9.50
CA GLN A 177 -10.37 2.42 -8.36
C GLN A 177 -10.97 1.09 -8.83
N ILE A 178 -10.49 -0.02 -8.27
CA ILE A 178 -10.93 -1.38 -8.61
C ILE A 178 -11.80 -2.00 -7.53
N ALA A 179 -11.34 -1.91 -6.28
CA ALA A 179 -12.00 -2.53 -5.15
C ALA A 179 -11.83 -1.67 -3.91
N ARG A 180 -12.74 -1.86 -2.94
CA ARG A 180 -12.44 -1.51 -1.56
C ARG A 180 -11.70 -2.67 -0.93
N SER A 181 -10.53 -2.39 -0.39
CA SER A 181 -9.63 -3.40 0.16
C SER A 181 -8.67 -2.73 1.12
N ASP A 182 -8.28 -3.52 2.11
CA ASP A 182 -7.33 -3.12 3.12
C ASP A 182 -5.92 -3.57 2.76
N VAL A 183 -5.73 -4.57 1.88
CA VAL A 183 -4.41 -5.16 1.56
C VAL A 183 -4.32 -5.62 0.10
N LEU A 184 -3.30 -5.21 -0.64
CA LEU A 184 -2.90 -5.89 -1.89
C LEU A 184 -1.99 -7.08 -1.54
N LEU A 185 -2.36 -8.29 -1.95
CA LEU A 185 -1.60 -9.51 -1.65
C LEU A 185 -0.72 -9.94 -2.81
N ASP A 186 -1.28 -10.00 -4.03
CA ASP A 186 -0.54 -10.33 -5.25
C ASP A 186 -1.34 -9.82 -6.47
N GLY A 187 -0.68 -9.70 -7.61
CA GLY A 187 -1.28 -9.22 -8.85
C GLY A 187 -0.44 -9.63 -10.04
N ARG A 188 -1.11 -10.09 -11.11
CA ARG A 188 -0.44 -10.53 -12.33
C ARG A 188 -1.20 -10.09 -13.56
N ARG A 189 -0.46 -9.91 -14.64
CA ARG A 189 -1.01 -9.55 -15.95
C ARG A 189 -0.64 -10.59 -16.99
N ASP A 190 -1.59 -10.86 -17.87
CA ASP A 190 -1.39 -11.63 -19.09
C ASP A 190 -2.12 -10.94 -20.23
N GLY A 191 -1.37 -10.22 -21.08
CA GLY A 191 -1.90 -9.40 -22.16
C GLY A 191 -2.89 -8.34 -21.68
N GLU A 192 -4.16 -8.50 -22.07
CA GLU A 192 -5.27 -7.59 -21.76
C GLU A 192 -6.06 -8.02 -20.52
N ARG A 193 -5.54 -8.96 -19.72
CA ARG A 193 -6.15 -9.45 -18.48
C ARG A 193 -5.25 -9.19 -17.29
N ILE A 194 -5.83 -8.79 -16.17
CA ILE A 194 -5.16 -8.62 -14.87
C ILE A 194 -5.92 -9.41 -13.81
N GLY A 195 -5.24 -10.29 -13.10
CA GLY A 195 -5.76 -10.91 -11.88
C GLY A 195 -5.18 -10.20 -10.67
N LEU A 196 -6.03 -9.81 -9.71
CA LEU A 196 -5.59 -9.24 -8.43
C LEU A 196 -6.11 -10.11 -7.27
N ILE A 197 -5.22 -10.42 -6.34
CA ILE A 197 -5.51 -11.05 -5.07
C ILE A 197 -5.36 -9.98 -3.99
N TYR A 198 -6.40 -9.77 -3.20
CA TYR A 198 -6.43 -8.71 -2.20
C TYR A 198 -7.16 -9.17 -0.95
N GLY A 199 -6.80 -8.60 0.20
CA GLY A 199 -7.43 -8.87 1.47
C GLY A 199 -8.53 -7.86 1.78
N VAL A 200 -9.63 -8.35 2.33
CA VAL A 200 -10.66 -7.53 2.96
C VAL A 200 -10.55 -7.74 4.46
N ASP A 201 -10.28 -6.67 5.20
CA ASP A 201 -10.18 -6.71 6.65
C ASP A 201 -11.52 -7.10 7.24
N SER A 202 -11.51 -8.18 7.99
CA SER A 202 -12.63 -8.60 8.83
C SER A 202 -12.13 -8.57 10.27
N ALA A 203 -13.02 -8.32 11.22
CA ALA A 203 -12.66 -8.08 12.63
C ALA A 203 -11.78 -9.15 13.30
N THR A 204 -11.57 -10.32 12.68
CA THR A 204 -10.79 -11.43 13.24
C THR A 204 -9.70 -11.99 12.32
N VAL A 205 -9.87 -11.99 10.99
CA VAL A 205 -8.90 -12.56 10.02
C VAL A 205 -8.99 -11.81 8.68
N LEU A 206 -7.86 -11.55 8.02
CA LEU A 206 -7.83 -11.02 6.66
C LEU A 206 -8.45 -12.04 5.68
N GLN A 207 -9.59 -11.71 5.07
CA GLN A 207 -10.25 -12.61 4.13
C GLN A 207 -9.74 -12.34 2.70
N PRO A 208 -9.09 -13.32 2.05
CA PRO A 208 -8.57 -13.12 0.70
C PRO A 208 -9.72 -13.12 -0.32
N ALA A 209 -9.62 -12.23 -1.29
CA ALA A 209 -10.55 -12.05 -2.39
C ALA A 209 -9.78 -12.00 -3.72
N TYR A 210 -10.50 -12.23 -4.81
CA TYR A 210 -9.94 -12.23 -6.16
C TYR A 210 -10.84 -11.47 -7.13
N VAL A 211 -10.20 -10.73 -8.04
CA VAL A 211 -10.87 -10.11 -9.18
C VAL A 211 -10.06 -10.34 -10.45
N LEU A 212 -10.75 -10.71 -11.53
CA LEU A 212 -10.19 -10.70 -12.88
C LEU A 212 -10.71 -9.46 -13.61
N LEU A 213 -9.77 -8.69 -14.14
CA LEU A 213 -10.00 -7.49 -14.92
C LEU A 213 -9.67 -7.76 -16.39
N GLN A 214 -10.42 -7.12 -17.28
CA GLN A 214 -10.20 -7.13 -18.72
C GLN A 214 -10.15 -5.70 -19.23
N ARG A 215 -9.15 -5.39 -20.05
CA ARG A 215 -9.06 -4.08 -20.71
C ARG A 215 -10.16 -3.95 -21.76
N GLN A 216 -10.85 -2.81 -21.75
CA GLN A 216 -11.96 -2.48 -22.64
C GLN A 216 -11.49 -1.72 -23.89
N GLU A 217 -12.35 -1.67 -24.91
CA GLU A 217 -12.19 -0.76 -26.05
C GLU A 217 -12.25 0.69 -25.54
N GLY A 218 -11.08 1.33 -25.40
CA GLY A 218 -10.93 2.64 -24.76
C GLY A 218 -9.85 2.67 -23.67
N GLY A 219 -9.25 1.53 -23.34
CA GLY A 219 -8.06 1.43 -22.49
C GLY A 219 -8.35 1.32 -21.00
N ALA A 220 -9.58 1.58 -20.57
CA ALA A 220 -10.03 1.38 -19.19
C ALA A 220 -10.10 -0.10 -18.84
N TRP A 221 -9.86 -0.43 -17.57
CA TRP A 221 -10.00 -1.78 -17.05
C TRP A 221 -11.42 -1.98 -16.52
N ALA A 222 -12.02 -3.15 -16.72
CA ALA A 222 -13.30 -3.47 -16.10
C ALA A 222 -13.27 -4.85 -15.49
N THR A 223 -14.06 -5.06 -14.44
CA THR A 223 -14.26 -6.38 -13.84
C THR A 223 -14.85 -7.32 -14.87
N ALA A 224 -14.06 -8.31 -15.28
CA ALA A 224 -14.48 -9.38 -16.16
C ALA A 224 -15.13 -10.51 -15.37
N TRP A 225 -14.55 -10.85 -14.21
CA TRP A 225 -15.03 -11.95 -13.41
C TRP A 225 -14.67 -11.80 -11.92
N THR A 226 -15.57 -12.28 -11.06
CA THR A 226 -15.30 -12.51 -9.64
C THR A 226 -15.81 -13.90 -9.26
N PRO A 227 -15.32 -14.49 -8.15
CA PRO A 227 -15.83 -15.76 -7.66
C PRO A 227 -17.26 -15.72 -7.11
N GLN A 228 -17.94 -14.57 -7.14
CA GLN A 228 -19.25 -14.41 -6.56
C GLN A 228 -20.26 -15.39 -7.18
N GLY A 229 -20.98 -16.12 -6.31
CA GLY A 229 -21.94 -17.15 -6.73
C GLY A 229 -21.34 -18.52 -7.02
N ARG A 230 -20.01 -18.69 -6.94
CA ARG A 230 -19.36 -20.01 -7.03
C ARG A 230 -19.43 -20.72 -5.69
N ARG A 231 -20.25 -21.77 -5.61
CA ARG A 231 -20.42 -22.60 -4.39
C ARG A 231 -19.17 -23.39 -3.99
N ASP A 232 -18.24 -23.55 -4.92
CA ASP A 232 -17.00 -24.32 -4.79
C ASP A 232 -15.75 -23.42 -4.65
N TRP A 233 -15.94 -22.10 -4.59
CA TRP A 233 -14.90 -21.16 -4.23
C TRP A 233 -14.88 -20.95 -2.72
N ILE A 234 -14.10 -21.77 -2.01
CA ILE A 234 -13.98 -21.69 -0.56
C ILE A 234 -12.61 -21.13 -0.19
N ALA A 235 -12.57 -19.84 0.14
CA ALA A 235 -11.36 -19.11 0.53
C ALA A 235 -11.35 -18.69 2.02
N THR A 236 -12.40 -19.06 2.77
CA THR A 236 -12.57 -18.73 4.18
C THR A 236 -11.42 -19.29 5.01
N ASP A 237 -10.78 -18.45 5.81
CA ASP A 237 -9.64 -18.81 6.68
C ASP A 237 -8.52 -19.58 5.94
N GLY A 238 -8.30 -19.18 4.68
CA GLY A 238 -7.29 -19.76 3.82
C GLY A 238 -6.58 -18.73 2.97
N GLU A 239 -6.18 -19.15 1.78
CA GLU A 239 -5.30 -18.40 0.88
C GLU A 239 -5.75 -18.58 -0.56
N ILE A 240 -5.61 -17.52 -1.35
CA ILE A 240 -5.66 -17.55 -2.81
C ILE A 240 -4.25 -17.26 -3.30
N ALA A 241 -3.72 -18.09 -4.18
CA ALA A 241 -2.39 -17.90 -4.74
C ALA A 241 -2.39 -18.22 -6.24
N PHE A 242 -1.59 -17.48 -7.02
CA PHE A 242 -1.29 -17.86 -8.39
C PHE A 242 -0.26 -18.99 -8.42
N ALA A 243 -0.49 -19.99 -9.25
CA ALA A 243 0.46 -21.06 -9.51
C ALA A 243 1.15 -20.86 -10.87
N GLY A 244 2.48 -21.04 -10.92
CA GLY A 244 3.28 -20.83 -12.13
C GLY A 244 3.53 -19.36 -12.46
N GLU A 245 3.64 -19.01 -13.75
CA GLU A 245 3.74 -17.63 -14.25
C GLU A 245 2.40 -17.13 -14.79
N GLY A 246 2.14 -15.83 -14.67
CA GLY A 246 0.93 -15.20 -15.21
C GLY A 246 -0.37 -15.70 -14.55
N LEU A 247 -1.42 -15.86 -15.36
CA LEU A 247 -2.80 -16.11 -14.93
C LEU A 247 -3.27 -17.57 -15.18
N ALA A 248 -2.35 -18.48 -15.49
CA ALA A 248 -2.69 -19.82 -15.97
C ALA A 248 -3.36 -20.72 -14.93
N GLU A 249 -3.09 -20.51 -13.64
CA GLU A 249 -3.64 -21.34 -12.58
C GLU A 249 -3.73 -20.57 -11.26
N LEU A 250 -4.81 -20.80 -10.52
CA LEU A 250 -5.04 -20.33 -9.16
C LEU A 250 -5.20 -21.54 -8.24
N THR A 251 -4.56 -21.49 -7.08
CA THR A 251 -4.86 -22.39 -5.96
C THR A 251 -5.68 -21.61 -4.94
N VAL A 252 -6.83 -22.16 -4.59
CA VAL A 252 -7.73 -21.59 -3.57
C VAL A 252 -7.84 -22.59 -2.44
N THR A 253 -7.49 -22.17 -1.24
CA THR A 253 -7.61 -22.97 -0.02
C THR A 253 -8.53 -22.28 0.96
N GLY A 254 -9.25 -23.06 1.76
CA GLY A 254 -10.11 -22.57 2.81
C GLY A 254 -10.46 -23.65 3.83
N SER A 255 -11.23 -23.27 4.84
CA SER A 255 -11.80 -24.17 5.84
C SER A 255 -13.27 -24.47 5.53
N SER A 256 -13.80 -25.55 6.09
CA SER A 256 -15.24 -25.81 6.09
C SER A 256 -16.04 -24.90 7.05
N PHE A 257 -15.36 -23.97 7.74
CA PHE A 257 -15.99 -23.13 8.73
C PHE A 257 -17.13 -22.32 8.11
N GLY A 258 -18.32 -22.56 8.63
CA GLY A 258 -19.54 -21.87 8.21
C GLY A 258 -20.22 -22.39 6.95
N LEU A 259 -19.77 -23.53 6.40
CA LEU A 259 -20.47 -24.20 5.29
C LEU A 259 -21.66 -25.05 5.76
N ASP A 260 -21.57 -25.64 6.96
CA ASP A 260 -22.49 -26.67 7.44
C ASP A 260 -23.46 -26.16 8.55
N TYR A 261 -24.21 -25.09 8.28
CA TYR A 261 -25.17 -24.49 9.25
C TYR A 261 -26.60 -25.06 9.23
N GLY A 262 -26.89 -26.07 8.40
CA GLY A 262 -28.22 -26.67 8.35
C GLY A 262 -28.62 -27.33 9.68
N ALA A 263 -29.92 -27.36 9.99
CA ALA A 263 -30.45 -28.13 11.14
C ALA A 263 -30.13 -29.64 11.03
N ASP A 264 -29.86 -30.10 9.80
CA ASP A 264 -29.48 -31.47 9.45
C ASP A 264 -27.95 -31.68 9.43
N SER A 265 -27.15 -30.67 9.83
CA SER A 265 -25.70 -30.81 9.90
C SER A 265 -25.31 -31.72 11.07
N LEU A 266 -24.58 -32.78 10.73
CA LEU A 266 -24.16 -33.79 11.69
C LEU A 266 -23.02 -33.31 12.58
N PHE A 267 -22.26 -32.31 12.14
CA PHE A 267 -21.13 -31.77 12.87
C PHE A 267 -21.36 -30.30 13.29
N ALA A 268 -20.97 -29.96 14.51
CA ALA A 268 -20.93 -28.59 14.99
C ALA A 268 -19.49 -28.09 14.97
N GLU A 269 -19.14 -27.32 13.94
CA GLU A 269 -17.84 -26.67 13.82
C GLU A 269 -17.87 -25.33 14.56
N CYS A 270 -17.28 -25.28 15.75
CA CYS A 270 -17.04 -24.03 16.46
C CYS A 270 -15.80 -23.31 15.90
N HIS A 271 -15.58 -22.05 16.28
CA HIS A 271 -14.45 -21.26 15.76
C HIS A 271 -13.08 -21.86 16.11
N GLU A 272 -12.94 -22.47 17.29
CA GLU A 272 -11.69 -23.10 17.77
C GLU A 272 -11.59 -24.59 17.41
N CYS A 273 -12.67 -25.17 16.89
CA CYS A 273 -12.76 -26.58 16.60
C CYS A 273 -11.98 -26.91 15.31
N PRO A 274 -11.50 -28.16 15.15
CA PRO A 274 -10.98 -28.61 13.87
C PRO A 274 -11.99 -28.41 12.73
N HIS A 275 -11.51 -27.94 11.57
CA HIS A 275 -12.28 -27.78 10.34
C HIS A 275 -11.65 -28.61 9.23
N ARG A 276 -12.45 -29.04 8.26
CA ARG A 276 -11.93 -29.68 7.05
C ARG A 276 -11.16 -28.62 6.25
N ARG A 277 -9.94 -28.95 5.81
CA ARG A 277 -9.18 -28.12 4.88
C ARG A 277 -9.61 -28.45 3.45
N LEU A 278 -10.06 -27.43 2.72
CA LEU A 278 -10.55 -27.52 1.36
C LEU A 278 -9.55 -26.87 0.42
N GLN A 279 -9.27 -27.51 -0.72
CA GLN A 279 -8.40 -26.98 -1.76
C GLN A 279 -9.03 -27.19 -3.14
N GLY A 280 -8.98 -26.15 -3.97
CA GLY A 280 -9.36 -26.20 -5.37
C GLY A 280 -8.28 -25.58 -6.26
N THR A 281 -7.97 -26.25 -7.36
CA THR A 281 -7.18 -25.68 -8.46
C THR A 281 -8.14 -25.10 -9.48
N TRP A 282 -7.90 -23.87 -9.93
CA TRP A 282 -8.76 -23.14 -10.85
C TRP A 282 -7.98 -22.73 -12.09
N ARG A 283 -8.56 -22.95 -13.26
CA ARG A 283 -7.95 -22.59 -14.55
C ARG A 283 -8.79 -21.59 -15.31
N PRO A 284 -8.16 -20.70 -16.09
CA PRO A 284 -8.86 -19.67 -16.83
C PRO A 284 -9.73 -20.28 -17.93
N THR A 285 -10.88 -19.68 -18.14
CA THR A 285 -11.79 -19.93 -19.25
C THR A 285 -12.00 -18.63 -20.04
N GLU A 286 -12.87 -18.67 -21.05
CA GLU A 286 -13.28 -17.45 -21.75
C GLU A 286 -13.96 -16.46 -20.78
N ASP A 287 -14.83 -16.97 -19.91
CA ASP A 287 -15.70 -16.20 -19.01
C ASP A 287 -15.12 -15.95 -17.60
N GLY A 288 -13.90 -16.40 -17.30
CA GLY A 288 -13.28 -16.24 -15.99
C GLY A 288 -12.42 -17.41 -15.58
N TYR A 289 -12.78 -18.08 -14.48
CA TYR A 289 -12.12 -19.28 -13.98
C TYR A 289 -13.13 -20.39 -13.70
N GLN A 290 -12.66 -21.63 -13.88
CA GLN A 290 -13.37 -22.84 -13.49
C GLN A 290 -12.46 -23.75 -12.69
N ARG A 291 -13.02 -24.39 -11.66
CA ARG A 291 -12.31 -25.38 -10.84
C ARG A 291 -12.01 -26.62 -11.68
N ASP A 292 -10.77 -27.09 -11.61
CA ASP A 292 -10.36 -28.39 -12.14
C ASP A 292 -10.99 -29.50 -11.28
N THR A 293 -11.82 -30.33 -11.92
CA THR A 293 -12.64 -31.34 -11.24
C THR A 293 -12.95 -32.51 -12.17
N ALA A 294 -13.07 -33.70 -11.59
CA ALA A 294 -13.55 -34.88 -12.30
C ALA A 294 -15.08 -35.06 -12.18
N LEU A 295 -15.75 -34.23 -11.38
CA LEU A 295 -17.18 -34.30 -11.14
C LEU A 295 -17.99 -33.67 -12.28
N ALA A 296 -19.22 -34.15 -12.46
CA ALA A 296 -20.18 -33.52 -13.34
C ALA A 296 -20.62 -32.14 -12.82
N GLU A 297 -21.07 -31.26 -13.71
CA GLU A 297 -21.49 -29.88 -13.37
C GLU A 297 -22.64 -29.86 -12.34
N ASP A 298 -23.54 -30.84 -12.41
CA ASP A 298 -24.69 -31.01 -11.53
C ASP A 298 -24.40 -31.85 -10.27
N ALA A 299 -23.13 -32.19 -10.01
CA ALA A 299 -22.74 -32.94 -8.81
C ALA A 299 -23.27 -32.27 -7.54
N ALA A 300 -23.59 -33.09 -6.52
CA ALA A 300 -24.03 -32.55 -5.25
C ALA A 300 -22.89 -31.73 -4.61
N LEU A 301 -23.24 -30.64 -3.93
CA LEU A 301 -22.24 -29.81 -3.22
C LEU A 301 -21.40 -30.65 -2.24
N ASP A 302 -22.03 -31.65 -1.64
CA ASP A 302 -21.38 -32.62 -0.77
C ASP A 302 -20.26 -33.41 -1.45
N ASP A 303 -20.44 -33.82 -2.71
CA ASP A 303 -19.41 -34.54 -3.46
C ASP A 303 -18.27 -33.59 -3.83
N VAL A 304 -18.62 -32.35 -4.18
CA VAL A 304 -17.66 -31.27 -4.46
C VAL A 304 -16.78 -30.96 -3.24
N LEU A 305 -17.38 -30.75 -2.07
CA LEU A 305 -16.65 -30.51 -0.83
C LEU A 305 -15.77 -31.70 -0.46
N TRP A 306 -16.24 -32.93 -0.69
CA TRP A 306 -15.41 -34.12 -0.47
C TRP A 306 -14.24 -34.18 -1.46
N GLU A 307 -14.43 -33.90 -2.75
CA GLU A 307 -13.32 -33.87 -3.72
C GLU A 307 -12.24 -32.86 -3.32
N MET A 308 -12.64 -31.68 -2.82
CA MET A 308 -11.75 -30.62 -2.36
C MET A 308 -11.08 -30.89 -1.00
N SER A 309 -11.61 -31.79 -0.18
CA SER A 309 -11.13 -32.00 1.19
C SER A 309 -9.78 -32.71 1.23
N ALA A 310 -8.84 -32.15 2.01
CA ALA A 310 -7.68 -32.91 2.47
C ALA A 310 -8.15 -34.14 3.26
N ARG A 311 -7.47 -35.28 3.09
CA ARG A 311 -7.86 -36.57 3.69
C ARG A 311 -7.37 -36.69 5.14
N THR A 312 -7.67 -35.69 5.97
CA THR A 312 -7.33 -35.68 7.40
C THR A 312 -8.26 -36.60 8.20
N PRO A 313 -7.89 -37.03 9.43
CA PRO A 313 -8.74 -37.85 10.27
C PRO A 313 -10.16 -37.29 10.49
N TYR A 314 -10.27 -35.98 10.72
CA TYR A 314 -11.56 -35.31 10.85
C TYR A 314 -12.37 -35.37 9.55
N ALA A 315 -11.76 -35.05 8.41
CA ALA A 315 -12.45 -35.07 7.11
C ALA A 315 -12.96 -36.48 6.75
N VAL A 316 -12.16 -37.52 7.01
CA VAL A 316 -12.55 -38.91 6.73
C VAL A 316 -13.69 -39.36 7.66
N LEU A 317 -13.63 -39.04 8.95
CA LEU A 317 -14.72 -39.33 9.90
C LEU A 317 -16.01 -38.62 9.50
N HIS A 318 -15.91 -37.33 9.18
CA HIS A 318 -17.04 -36.50 8.75
C HIS A 318 -17.73 -37.13 7.53
N GLU A 319 -16.94 -37.48 6.52
CA GLU A 319 -17.43 -38.10 5.30
C GLU A 319 -18.07 -39.47 5.55
N ALA A 320 -17.42 -40.31 6.36
CA ALA A 320 -17.92 -41.65 6.64
C ALA A 320 -19.30 -41.60 7.32
N LEU A 321 -19.47 -40.75 8.33
CA LEU A 321 -20.75 -40.58 9.01
C LEU A 321 -21.81 -39.95 8.10
N ARG A 322 -21.45 -38.97 7.27
CA ARG A 322 -22.36 -38.38 6.29
C ARG A 322 -22.89 -39.43 5.31
N ARG A 323 -21.99 -40.24 4.70
CA ARG A 323 -22.38 -41.31 3.79
C ARG A 323 -23.24 -42.34 4.48
N LEU A 324 -22.92 -42.70 5.72
CA LEU A 324 -23.71 -43.64 6.51
C LEU A 324 -25.16 -43.15 6.72
N VAL A 325 -25.34 -41.88 7.10
CA VAL A 325 -26.67 -41.28 7.29
C VAL A 325 -27.46 -41.20 5.98
N ARG A 326 -26.78 -40.91 4.86
CA ARG A 326 -27.42 -40.78 3.53
C ARG A 326 -27.54 -42.08 2.74
N GLY A 327 -27.11 -43.21 3.31
CA GLY A 327 -27.14 -44.50 2.62
C GLY A 327 -26.14 -44.62 1.45
N GLY A 328 -25.06 -43.84 1.46
CA GLY A 328 -23.98 -43.87 0.48
C GLY A 328 -22.92 -44.96 0.75
N ALA A 329 -21.99 -45.11 -0.19
CA ALA A 329 -20.89 -46.08 -0.10
C ALA A 329 -19.82 -45.64 0.92
N VAL A 330 -19.93 -46.14 2.15
CA VAL A 330 -18.97 -45.86 3.25
C VAL A 330 -17.76 -46.77 3.25
N ASP A 331 -17.88 -47.99 2.69
CA ASP A 331 -16.89 -49.06 2.86
C ASP A 331 -15.49 -48.70 2.33
N GLU A 332 -15.39 -47.80 1.34
CA GLU A 332 -14.11 -47.29 0.81
C GLU A 332 -13.30 -46.47 1.82
N LEU A 333 -13.99 -45.90 2.81
CA LEU A 333 -13.43 -45.04 3.87
C LEU A 333 -13.13 -45.83 5.14
N LEU A 334 -13.40 -47.14 5.17
CA LEU A 334 -13.21 -48.00 6.34
C LEU A 334 -12.13 -49.04 6.05
N ALA A 335 -11.26 -49.30 7.02
CA ALA A 335 -10.27 -50.37 6.91
C ALA A 335 -10.90 -51.77 6.98
N ASP A 336 -12.00 -51.92 7.71
CA ASP A 336 -12.74 -53.17 7.86
C ASP A 336 -14.22 -52.95 8.21
N GLY A 337 -15.00 -54.04 8.17
CA GLY A 337 -16.45 -54.01 8.45
C GLY A 337 -16.84 -53.83 9.91
N GLY A 338 -15.92 -54.05 10.86
CA GLY A 338 -16.16 -53.79 12.28
C GLY A 338 -16.31 -52.30 12.56
N LEU A 339 -15.59 -51.45 11.82
CA LEU A 339 -15.72 -50.00 11.92
C LEU A 339 -17.09 -49.49 11.49
N ARG A 340 -17.73 -50.13 10.50
CA ARG A 340 -19.10 -49.78 10.10
C ARG A 340 -20.06 -49.96 11.28
N ALA A 341 -19.99 -51.12 11.94
CA ALA A 341 -20.83 -51.40 13.10
C ALA A 341 -20.54 -50.43 14.26
N ALA A 342 -19.27 -50.04 14.45
CA ALA A 342 -18.89 -49.06 15.46
C ALA A 342 -19.48 -47.66 15.16
N LEU A 343 -19.43 -47.20 13.90
CA LEU A 343 -20.03 -45.93 13.47
C LEU A 343 -21.57 -45.97 13.56
N GLU A 344 -22.21 -47.08 13.18
CA GLU A 344 -23.65 -47.28 13.36
C GLU A 344 -24.05 -47.28 14.85
N GLY A 345 -23.17 -47.79 15.71
CA GLY A 345 -23.30 -47.74 17.17
C GLY A 345 -23.35 -46.33 17.75
N LEU A 346 -22.75 -45.34 17.06
CA LEU A 346 -22.90 -43.92 17.41
C LEU A 346 -24.30 -43.38 17.08
N GLN A 347 -25.17 -44.13 16.40
CA GLN A 347 -26.51 -43.69 16.01
C GLN A 347 -26.56 -42.30 15.34
N PRO A 348 -25.79 -42.07 14.25
CA PRO A 348 -25.68 -40.75 13.62
C PRO A 348 -26.94 -40.29 12.90
N ALA A 349 -27.85 -41.22 12.54
CA ALA A 349 -29.18 -40.91 12.00
C ALA A 349 -30.24 -40.73 13.10
N GLY A 350 -29.85 -40.83 14.39
CA GLY A 350 -30.75 -40.68 15.53
C GLY A 350 -31.17 -39.23 15.75
N ALA A 351 -32.34 -39.02 16.35
CA ALA A 351 -32.82 -37.69 16.67
C ALA A 351 -31.83 -36.94 17.59
N GLY A 352 -31.45 -35.72 17.20
CA GLY A 352 -30.51 -34.89 17.95
C GLY A 352 -29.05 -35.33 17.85
N ALA A 353 -28.70 -36.29 16.97
CA ALA A 353 -27.30 -36.66 16.72
C ALA A 353 -26.52 -35.44 16.20
N ARG A 354 -25.50 -35.03 16.97
CA ARG A 354 -24.61 -33.95 16.59
C ARG A 354 -23.26 -34.16 17.24
N PHE A 355 -22.21 -34.18 16.42
CA PHE A 355 -20.84 -34.39 16.88
C PHE A 355 -20.07 -33.08 16.88
N VAL A 356 -19.19 -32.90 17.85
CA VAL A 356 -18.34 -31.71 17.97
C VAL A 356 -16.88 -32.16 17.92
N PRO A 357 -16.12 -31.83 16.87
CA PRO A 357 -14.70 -32.13 16.84
C PRO A 357 -14.00 -31.26 17.89
N VAL A 358 -13.09 -31.84 18.66
CA VAL A 358 -12.39 -31.18 19.78
C VAL A 358 -10.95 -30.92 19.43
N GLU A 359 -10.25 -31.94 18.96
CA GLU A 359 -8.82 -31.88 18.69
C GLU A 359 -8.47 -32.85 17.56
N GLU A 360 -7.64 -32.40 16.63
CA GLU A 360 -7.12 -33.23 15.55
C GLU A 360 -5.59 -33.31 15.67
N ALA A 361 -5.07 -34.53 15.61
CA ALA A 361 -3.67 -34.88 15.50
C ALA A 361 -3.42 -35.58 14.16
N GLU A 362 -2.16 -35.83 13.81
CA GLU A 362 -1.75 -36.36 12.50
C GLU A 362 -2.55 -37.59 12.03
N GLU A 363 -2.80 -38.55 12.93
CA GLU A 363 -3.52 -39.79 12.60
C GLU A 363 -4.85 -39.94 13.35
N SER A 364 -5.30 -38.95 14.13
CA SER A 364 -6.50 -39.10 14.95
C SER A 364 -7.29 -37.82 15.16
N VAL A 365 -8.60 -37.93 15.29
CA VAL A 365 -9.49 -36.86 15.74
C VAL A 365 -10.24 -37.30 16.99
N THR A 366 -10.28 -36.42 18.00
CA THR A 366 -11.13 -36.56 19.17
C THR A 366 -12.39 -35.73 18.98
N PHE A 367 -13.55 -36.30 19.27
CA PHE A 367 -14.84 -35.64 19.12
C PHE A 367 -15.81 -36.03 20.23
N LEU A 368 -16.81 -35.18 20.44
CA LEU A 368 -17.88 -35.36 21.43
C LEU A 368 -19.18 -35.69 20.72
N ASP A 369 -20.01 -36.50 21.34
CA ASP A 369 -21.43 -36.57 21.06
C ASP A 369 -22.17 -35.53 21.92
N ALA A 370 -22.86 -34.59 21.29
CA ALA A 370 -23.54 -33.51 22.00
C ALA A 370 -24.76 -34.00 22.82
N ARG A 371 -25.24 -35.23 22.60
CA ARG A 371 -26.41 -35.78 23.30
C ARG A 371 -26.10 -36.15 24.75
N ASP A 372 -24.93 -36.73 24.99
CA ASP A 372 -24.51 -37.29 26.28
C ASP A 372 -23.11 -36.86 26.72
N SER A 373 -22.43 -36.03 25.91
CA SER A 373 -21.05 -35.58 26.12
C SER A 373 -20.00 -36.70 26.09
N ALA A 374 -20.36 -37.89 25.58
CA ALA A 374 -19.42 -38.99 25.44
C ALA A 374 -18.29 -38.63 24.48
N ARG A 375 -17.06 -38.98 24.86
CA ARG A 375 -15.85 -38.69 24.10
C ARG A 375 -15.44 -39.90 23.27
N TYR A 376 -15.07 -39.64 22.03
CA TYR A 376 -14.60 -40.66 21.12
C TYR A 376 -13.31 -40.22 20.44
N ARG A 377 -12.48 -41.20 20.08
CA ARG A 377 -11.32 -41.01 19.22
C ARG A 377 -11.46 -41.87 17.98
N ALA A 378 -11.42 -41.23 16.82
CA ALA A 378 -11.28 -41.90 15.54
C ALA A 378 -9.84 -41.78 15.05
N GLN A 379 -9.29 -42.86 14.51
CA GLN A 379 -7.98 -42.85 13.86
C GLN A 379 -8.12 -43.08 12.36
N ALA A 380 -7.36 -42.34 11.56
CA ALA A 380 -7.34 -42.49 10.12
C ALA A 380 -5.93 -42.61 9.57
N ARG A 381 -5.74 -43.49 8.59
CA ARG A 381 -4.49 -43.66 7.83
C ARG A 381 -4.83 -43.83 6.36
N ASP A 382 -4.04 -43.21 5.49
CA ASP A 382 -4.21 -43.28 4.03
C ASP A 382 -5.64 -42.98 3.56
N GLY A 383 -6.30 -42.00 4.19
CA GLY A 383 -7.67 -41.59 3.87
C GLY A 383 -8.77 -42.56 4.31
N ARG A 384 -8.47 -43.51 5.20
CA ARG A 384 -9.42 -44.49 5.75
C ARG A 384 -9.41 -44.49 7.26
N LEU A 385 -10.58 -44.65 7.87
CA LEU A 385 -10.71 -44.95 9.30
C LEU A 385 -10.13 -46.33 9.58
N VAL A 386 -9.28 -46.41 10.61
CA VAL A 386 -8.64 -47.65 11.06
C VAL A 386 -9.03 -48.04 12.49
N ALA A 387 -9.51 -47.09 13.29
CA ALA A 387 -10.01 -47.34 14.64
C ALA A 387 -11.06 -46.31 15.04
N LEU A 388 -11.99 -46.73 15.90
CA LEU A 388 -12.92 -45.88 16.62
C LEU A 388 -13.05 -46.43 18.04
N GLU A 389 -12.72 -45.62 19.04
CA GLU A 389 -12.79 -46.00 20.45
C GLU A 389 -13.52 -44.93 21.27
N ALA A 390 -14.27 -45.38 22.27
CA ALA A 390 -14.80 -44.50 23.30
C ALA A 390 -13.68 -44.21 24.31
N LEU A 391 -13.49 -42.93 24.66
CA LEU A 391 -12.55 -42.52 25.68
C LEU A 391 -13.26 -42.53 27.04
N ALA A 392 -12.59 -43.07 28.06
CA ALA A 392 -13.05 -42.92 29.43
C ALA A 392 -12.86 -41.45 29.88
N ASP A 393 -13.83 -40.94 30.64
CA ASP A 393 -13.81 -39.58 31.19
C ASP A 393 -12.58 -39.28 32.05
#